data_AF-A0A254RV36-F1
#
_entry.id   AF-A0A254RV36-F1
#
_cell.length_a   1.000
_cell.length_b   1.000
_cell.length_c   1.000
_cell.angle_alpha   90.00
_cell.angle_beta   90.00
_cell.angle_gamma   90.00
#
_symmetry.space_group_name_H-M   'P 1'
#
loop_
_entity.id
_entity.type
_entity.pdbx_description
1 polymer ?
#
loop_
_entity_poly.entity_id
_entity_poly.type
_entity_poly.pdbx_seq_one_letter_code
_entity_poly.pdbx_strand_id
1 'polypeptide(L)'
;MNMAVKQFCQANTAADGTPLSSATDNGQNPTSSAGVTDPTNPTSSAGITDPTSSAGADPVASSGSVNTDPELGPDGFPTLESYGAPPAEYTKDISATAKRGWNTRYWDACKPHCSWLKESSNDKTRADTSSNEAFLADFGTARNCNIHDVEVPTFTLGDVTKSWFGYNGTRSACGDEKEKGVFTCTDMAPIAVNDTLAYAYVAGTADSKCGKCYHLQYDGHFKDEFEMNPPKATHKALKGKHLVVMASNIGMDVAGGNPDLPAGQFDLMVPGGGVGAFDALSTQVNKGSDFNWGAGFGGFLTECQKNVNCGTEGSLECYQTCVKDMCDAAFADAGLPNLLRGCHWFADWYMAADNPTYYIEEVECPQYLIDHYMSRYNTSLENNYKKVTDWSTFKEGDVLDTLHCWKAGEAPPEDGWVNPSAGCDVQ
;
A
#
# COMPACT_ATOMS: atom_id res chain seq x y z
N MET A 1 -41.16 -18.77 -10.40
CA MET A 1 -41.25 -20.19 -10.00
C MET A 1 -39.84 -20.61 -9.60
N ASN A 2 -39.66 -20.89 -8.30
CA ASN A 2 -38.57 -21.55 -7.55
C ASN A 2 -37.26 -21.93 -8.28
N MET A 3 -36.07 -21.83 -7.70
CA MET A 3 -35.70 -21.91 -6.28
C MET A 3 -34.25 -21.41 -6.09
N ALA A 4 -34.01 -20.70 -4.99
CA ALA A 4 -32.69 -20.34 -4.47
C ALA A 4 -32.13 -21.47 -3.59
N VAL A 5 -30.81 -21.62 -3.54
CA VAL A 5 -30.12 -22.41 -2.50
C VAL A 5 -29.04 -21.52 -1.86
N LYS A 6 -29.33 -21.10 -0.62
CA LYS A 6 -28.37 -20.59 0.37
C LYS A 6 -27.73 -21.79 1.06
N GLN A 7 -26.44 -21.74 1.38
CA GLN A 7 -25.82 -22.70 2.29
C GLN A 7 -25.27 -21.97 3.52
N PHE A 8 -25.78 -22.39 4.68
CA PHE A 8 -25.45 -21.92 6.02
C PHE A 8 -24.30 -22.74 6.62
N CYS A 9 -23.52 -22.09 7.48
CA CYS A 9 -22.58 -22.67 8.43
C CYS A 9 -23.27 -23.63 9.42
N GLN A 10 -22.59 -24.72 9.80
CA GLN A 10 -22.85 -25.41 11.06
C GLN A 10 -21.55 -25.80 11.77
N ALA A 11 -21.51 -25.44 13.05
CA ALA A 11 -20.55 -25.87 14.05
C ALA A 11 -20.82 -27.32 14.48
N ASN A 12 -19.77 -28.02 14.93
CA ASN A 12 -19.93 -29.23 15.74
C ASN A 12 -19.03 -29.15 16.97
N THR A 13 -19.68 -29.15 18.13
CA THR A 13 -19.16 -29.44 19.45
C THR A 13 -19.44 -30.90 19.80
N ALA A 14 -18.48 -31.64 20.34
CA ALA A 14 -18.72 -32.67 21.36
C ALA A 14 -17.40 -33.09 22.03
N ALA A 15 -17.53 -33.42 23.32
CA ALA A 15 -16.50 -33.45 24.34
C ALA A 15 -16.08 -34.87 24.79
N ASP A 16 -15.09 -34.86 25.69
CA ASP A 16 -14.77 -35.79 26.79
C ASP A 16 -13.96 -37.07 26.57
N GLY A 17 -12.91 -37.20 27.40
CA GLY A 17 -12.21 -38.45 27.68
C GLY A 17 -10.77 -38.34 28.21
N THR A 18 -10.55 -37.86 29.44
CA THR A 18 -9.35 -38.13 30.28
C THR A 18 -9.52 -39.45 31.06
N PRO A 19 -8.57 -40.00 31.88
CA PRO A 19 -7.18 -39.60 32.24
C PRO A 19 -6.17 -40.80 32.31
N LEU A 20 -4.90 -40.51 32.70
CA LEU A 20 -3.90 -41.28 33.51
C LEU A 20 -2.48 -41.10 32.93
N SER A 21 -1.37 -40.98 33.67
CA SER A 21 -1.05 -40.80 35.09
C SER A 21 0.48 -40.57 35.21
N SER A 22 0.93 -39.88 36.27
CA SER A 22 2.19 -40.09 37.05
C SER A 22 3.55 -39.81 36.36
N ALA A 23 4.59 -39.19 36.94
CA ALA A 23 4.86 -38.65 38.28
C ALA A 23 6.21 -37.86 38.25
N THR A 24 6.39 -36.89 39.17
CA THR A 24 7.58 -36.59 40.03
C THR A 24 8.98 -36.41 39.41
N ASP A 25 9.88 -35.54 39.86
CA ASP A 25 10.00 -34.62 41.00
C ASP A 25 11.36 -33.87 40.89
N ASN A 26 11.46 -32.71 41.55
CA ASN A 26 12.65 -31.98 42.05
C ASN A 26 13.85 -31.69 41.12
N GLY A 27 14.47 -30.51 41.09
CA GLY A 27 14.51 -29.40 42.03
C GLY A 27 15.92 -28.76 42.00
N GLN A 28 16.00 -27.49 42.38
CA GLN A 28 17.19 -26.72 42.78
C GLN A 28 18.04 -25.99 41.71
N ASN A 29 17.75 -24.69 41.59
CA ASN A 29 18.72 -23.59 41.56
C ASN A 29 18.98 -23.17 43.04
N PRO A 30 20.11 -22.54 43.46
CA PRO A 30 20.46 -21.14 43.16
C PRO A 30 22.01 -20.94 43.00
N THR A 31 22.62 -19.79 42.62
CA THR A 31 22.75 -18.52 43.36
C THR A 31 23.73 -17.59 42.59
N SER A 32 23.33 -16.32 42.34
CA SER A 32 24.00 -15.02 42.61
C SER A 32 25.55 -14.84 42.43
N SER A 33 26.18 -13.67 42.16
CA SER A 33 25.82 -12.24 42.17
C SER A 33 27.06 -11.37 41.78
N ALA A 34 26.80 -10.18 41.22
CA ALA A 34 27.48 -8.87 41.38
C ALA A 34 28.96 -8.61 40.95
N GLY A 35 29.18 -7.43 40.35
CA GLY A 35 30.50 -6.77 40.22
C GLY A 35 30.47 -5.46 39.41
N VAL A 36 30.69 -4.33 40.10
CA VAL A 36 30.74 -2.92 39.66
C VAL A 36 32.12 -2.55 39.07
N THR A 37 32.22 -1.61 38.12
CA THR A 37 33.18 -0.45 38.10
C THR A 37 33.18 0.35 36.78
N ASP A 38 33.21 1.68 36.93
CA ASP A 38 33.60 2.76 36.00
C ASP A 38 34.84 3.46 36.68
N PRO A 39 35.63 4.43 36.14
CA PRO A 39 35.64 5.11 34.83
C PRO A 39 37.02 5.19 34.14
N THR A 40 37.09 5.78 32.93
CA THR A 40 38.05 6.86 32.60
C THR A 40 37.86 7.43 31.18
N ASN A 41 37.69 8.75 31.12
CA ASN A 41 37.85 9.63 29.96
C ASN A 41 39.33 10.07 29.87
N PRO A 42 39.86 10.41 28.68
CA PRO A 42 40.43 11.76 28.60
C PRO A 42 40.12 12.51 27.30
N THR A 43 39.83 13.79 27.52
CA THR A 43 39.86 14.90 26.57
C THR A 43 41.27 15.12 26.01
N SER A 44 41.37 15.39 24.70
CA SER A 44 42.49 16.17 24.16
C SER A 44 42.06 16.97 22.92
N SER A 45 42.14 18.28 23.09
CA SER A 45 41.92 19.35 22.13
C SER A 45 43.10 19.47 21.16
N ALA A 46 42.82 19.74 19.87
CA ALA A 46 43.72 20.50 19.01
C ALA A 46 42.93 21.02 17.80
N GLY A 47 42.62 22.32 17.80
CA GLY A 47 42.36 23.02 16.55
C GLY A 47 43.68 23.42 15.90
N ILE A 48 43.71 23.51 14.57
CA ILE A 48 44.54 24.45 13.78
C ILE A 48 44.19 24.33 12.28
N THR A 49 43.75 25.48 11.74
CA THR A 49 43.94 26.05 10.39
C THR A 49 43.46 25.31 9.13
N ASP A 50 42.45 25.94 8.52
CA ASP A 50 42.19 26.04 7.08
C ASP A 50 43.35 26.76 6.35
N PRO A 51 43.71 26.31 5.13
CA PRO A 51 43.73 27.28 4.02
C PRO A 51 43.19 26.73 2.68
N THR A 52 42.13 27.39 2.19
CA THR A 52 42.04 28.07 0.88
C THR A 52 42.47 27.29 -0.39
N SER A 53 41.44 26.79 -1.09
CA SER A 53 41.21 26.76 -2.55
C SER A 53 42.34 26.43 -3.54
N SER A 54 42.13 25.36 -4.31
CA SER A 54 42.56 25.26 -5.71
C SER A 54 41.61 24.34 -6.48
N ALA A 55 41.08 24.88 -7.59
CA ALA A 55 40.20 24.19 -8.53
C ALA A 55 40.86 22.96 -9.14
N GLY A 56 40.12 21.85 -9.19
CA GLY A 56 40.50 20.62 -9.87
C GLY A 56 39.26 19.75 -10.05
N ALA A 57 38.90 19.55 -11.32
CA ALA A 57 37.84 18.70 -11.88
C ALA A 57 37.13 17.75 -10.90
N ASP A 58 35.82 17.95 -10.74
CA ASP A 58 34.94 17.01 -10.06
C ASP A 58 35.00 15.64 -10.76
N PRO A 59 35.33 14.55 -10.05
CA PRO A 59 35.03 13.23 -10.55
C PRO A 59 33.51 13.06 -10.53
N VAL A 60 32.93 12.56 -11.63
CA VAL A 60 31.54 12.14 -11.69
C VAL A 60 31.30 11.12 -10.58
N ALA A 61 30.67 11.57 -9.49
CA ALA A 61 30.22 10.72 -8.42
C ALA A 61 29.02 9.91 -8.93
N SER A 62 29.29 8.67 -9.34
CA SER A 62 28.28 7.63 -9.25
C SER A 62 28.09 7.32 -7.77
N SER A 63 27.06 7.90 -7.17
CA SER A 63 26.65 7.55 -5.80
C SER A 63 25.13 7.54 -5.74
N GLY A 64 24.56 6.34 -5.70
CA GLY A 64 23.17 6.07 -5.33
C GLY A 64 22.91 6.34 -3.85
N SER A 65 23.32 7.52 -3.37
CA SER A 65 22.93 8.02 -2.06
C SER A 65 21.52 8.57 -2.19
N VAL A 66 20.55 7.80 -1.69
CA VAL A 66 19.24 8.34 -1.31
C VAL A 66 19.49 9.60 -0.50
N ASN A 67 18.89 10.72 -0.91
CA ASN A 67 19.01 11.95 -0.16
C ASN A 67 18.52 11.70 1.27
N THR A 68 19.38 11.92 2.27
CA THR A 68 19.07 11.66 3.68
C THR A 68 18.24 12.77 4.31
N ASP A 69 18.08 13.91 3.63
CA ASP A 69 17.23 15.02 4.04
C ASP A 69 16.50 15.62 2.81
N PRO A 70 15.54 14.87 2.25
CA PRO A 70 14.77 15.33 1.10
C PRO A 70 13.88 16.54 1.44
N GLU A 71 13.78 17.47 0.50
CA GLU A 71 12.85 18.59 0.59
C GLU A 71 11.41 18.09 0.62
N LEU A 72 10.70 18.40 1.72
CA LEU A 72 9.29 18.03 1.87
C LEU A 72 8.41 18.95 1.02
N GLY A 73 7.53 18.35 0.24
CA GLY A 73 6.43 19.01 -0.42
C GLY A 73 5.36 19.48 0.57
N PRO A 74 4.35 20.21 0.10
CA PRO A 74 3.24 20.70 0.91
C PRO A 74 2.41 19.60 1.61
N ASP A 75 2.51 18.36 1.15
CA ASP A 75 1.86 17.14 1.66
C ASP A 75 2.67 16.45 2.77
N GLY A 76 3.83 17.01 3.14
CA GLY A 76 4.71 16.45 4.16
C GLY A 76 5.47 15.22 3.70
N PHE A 77 5.51 14.93 2.39
CA PHE A 77 6.35 13.91 1.78
C PHE A 77 7.48 14.54 0.98
N PRO A 78 8.64 13.89 0.88
CA PRO A 78 9.69 14.28 -0.05
C PRO A 78 9.18 14.45 -1.50
N THR A 79 9.61 15.50 -2.20
CA THR A 79 9.33 15.61 -3.64
C THR A 79 10.06 14.52 -4.42
N LEU A 80 9.55 14.14 -5.59
CA LEU A 80 10.17 13.07 -6.39
C LEU A 80 11.62 13.41 -6.78
N GLU A 81 11.89 14.68 -7.09
CA GLU A 81 13.22 15.18 -7.40
C GLU A 81 14.16 15.14 -6.20
N SER A 82 13.62 15.33 -4.99
CA SER A 82 14.42 15.38 -3.76
C SER A 82 15.02 14.03 -3.38
N TYR A 83 14.46 12.90 -3.83
CA TYR A 83 15.03 11.56 -3.61
C TYR A 83 16.33 11.32 -4.38
N GLY A 84 16.65 12.16 -5.37
CA GLY A 84 17.80 12.00 -6.27
C GLY A 84 17.51 11.08 -7.46
N ALA A 85 18.57 10.70 -8.18
CA ALA A 85 18.42 9.88 -9.37
C ALA A 85 17.98 8.44 -9.03
N PRO A 86 17.03 7.85 -9.77
CA PRO A 86 16.59 6.49 -9.53
C PRO A 86 17.73 5.48 -9.79
N PRO A 87 17.79 4.37 -9.03
CA PRO A 87 18.67 3.25 -9.30
C PRO A 87 18.64 2.78 -10.75
N ALA A 88 19.82 2.50 -11.32
CA ALA A 88 19.94 2.01 -12.70
C ALA A 88 19.20 0.69 -12.95
N GLU A 89 19.06 -0.15 -11.91
CA GLU A 89 18.32 -1.42 -11.97
C GLU A 89 16.86 -1.22 -12.43
N TYR A 90 16.24 -0.08 -12.09
CA TYR A 90 14.85 0.21 -12.47
C TYR A 90 14.65 0.51 -13.95
N THR A 91 15.73 0.59 -14.74
CA THR A 91 15.70 0.86 -16.18
C THR A 91 16.46 -0.19 -16.99
N LYS A 92 16.81 -1.31 -16.35
CA LYS A 92 17.53 -2.41 -16.98
C LYS A 92 16.63 -3.15 -17.97
N ASP A 93 17.17 -3.58 -19.11
CA ASP A 93 16.44 -4.47 -20.02
C ASP A 93 16.40 -5.89 -19.43
N ILE A 94 15.20 -6.40 -19.20
CA ILE A 94 14.94 -7.70 -18.57
C ILE A 94 14.24 -8.68 -19.52
N SER A 95 13.96 -8.26 -20.75
CA SER A 95 13.17 -9.00 -21.74
C SER A 95 13.71 -10.38 -22.11
N ALA A 96 15.02 -10.60 -21.95
CA ALA A 96 15.68 -11.85 -22.29
C ALA A 96 15.54 -12.95 -21.22
N THR A 97 15.31 -12.58 -19.95
CA THR A 97 15.43 -13.51 -18.81
C THR A 97 14.20 -13.54 -17.90
N ALA A 98 13.39 -12.49 -17.91
CA ALA A 98 12.24 -12.36 -17.02
C ALA A 98 11.00 -13.09 -17.54
N LYS A 99 10.13 -13.49 -16.61
CA LYS A 99 8.81 -14.04 -16.92
C LYS A 99 7.91 -12.92 -17.47
N ARG A 100 6.89 -13.30 -18.24
CA ARG A 100 5.86 -12.37 -18.72
C ARG A 100 4.61 -12.39 -17.85
N GLY A 101 4.03 -11.22 -17.64
CA GLY A 101 2.74 -11.00 -16.99
C GLY A 101 1.93 -9.95 -17.74
N TRP A 102 0.82 -9.52 -17.16
CA TRP A 102 -0.04 -8.50 -17.76
C TRP A 102 -0.75 -7.67 -16.70
N ASN A 103 -1.10 -6.44 -17.05
CA ASN A 103 -1.77 -5.53 -16.13
C ASN A 103 -3.26 -5.43 -16.39
N THR A 104 -4.07 -5.25 -15.35
CA THR A 104 -5.33 -4.49 -15.44
C THR A 104 -5.12 -3.11 -14.82
N ARG A 105 -6.23 -2.38 -14.62
CA ARG A 105 -6.26 -1.10 -13.94
C ARG A 105 -7.52 -1.02 -13.09
N TYR A 106 -7.42 -0.41 -11.92
CA TYR A 106 -8.56 -0.14 -11.04
C TYR A 106 -8.31 1.06 -10.13
N TRP A 107 -9.37 1.66 -9.62
CA TRP A 107 -9.33 2.50 -8.43
C TRP A 107 -10.72 2.51 -7.79
N ASP A 108 -10.88 1.70 -6.76
CA ASP A 108 -12.13 1.58 -5.99
C ASP A 108 -12.18 2.50 -4.77
N ALA A 109 -11.04 3.13 -4.44
CA ALA A 109 -10.77 3.89 -3.22
C ALA A 109 -10.95 3.10 -1.90
N CYS A 110 -11.08 1.78 -1.95
CA CYS A 110 -11.19 0.96 -0.75
C CYS A 110 -9.92 1.05 0.10
N LYS A 111 -10.03 0.83 1.42
CA LYS A 111 -8.85 0.55 2.23
C LYS A 111 -8.06 -0.63 1.63
N PRO A 112 -6.75 -0.48 1.34
CA PRO A 112 -5.95 -1.56 0.79
C PRO A 112 -5.90 -2.78 1.71
N HIS A 113 -5.82 -3.98 1.13
CA HIS A 113 -5.63 -5.23 1.88
C HIS A 113 -4.39 -5.18 2.78
N CYS A 114 -3.29 -4.58 2.30
CA CYS A 114 -2.06 -4.46 3.07
C CYS A 114 -2.13 -3.44 4.23
N SER A 115 -3.24 -2.70 4.35
CA SER A 115 -3.49 -1.81 5.50
C SER A 115 -4.11 -2.53 6.70
N TRP A 116 -4.29 -3.85 6.61
CA TRP A 116 -4.80 -4.67 7.71
C TRP A 116 -3.67 -5.41 8.43
N LEU A 117 -3.85 -5.65 9.73
CA LEU A 117 -2.99 -6.59 10.45
C LEU A 117 -3.29 -8.01 9.97
N LYS A 118 -2.29 -8.89 10.09
CA LYS A 118 -2.44 -10.32 9.86
C LYS A 118 -3.42 -10.92 10.87
N GLU A 119 -4.53 -11.46 10.38
CA GLU A 119 -5.62 -12.01 11.22
C GLU A 119 -5.48 -13.51 11.50
N SER A 120 -4.66 -14.23 10.72
CA SER A 120 -4.46 -15.68 10.92
C SER A 120 -3.09 -16.15 10.44
N SER A 121 -2.69 -17.35 10.88
CA SER A 121 -1.44 -17.99 10.43
C SER A 121 -1.45 -18.39 8.96
N ASN A 122 -2.64 -18.52 8.35
CA ASN A 122 -2.82 -18.88 6.94
C ASN A 122 -2.66 -17.68 6.01
N ASP A 123 -2.76 -16.47 6.53
CA ASP A 123 -2.47 -15.27 5.78
C ASP A 123 -0.95 -15.11 5.63
N LYS A 124 -0.50 -15.27 4.39
CA LYS A 124 0.91 -15.13 3.99
C LYS A 124 1.20 -13.80 3.28
N THR A 125 0.16 -12.99 3.07
CA THR A 125 0.22 -11.80 2.21
C THR A 125 0.53 -10.54 3.03
N ARG A 126 -0.12 -10.35 4.19
CA ARG A 126 0.07 -9.16 5.04
C ARG A 126 1.38 -9.23 5.83
N ALA A 127 1.80 -8.09 6.38
CA ALA A 127 3.05 -7.96 7.13
C ALA A 127 3.14 -8.98 8.27
N ASP A 128 4.36 -9.49 8.52
CA ASP A 128 4.59 -10.43 9.60
C ASP A 128 4.44 -9.75 10.97
N THR A 129 3.54 -10.27 11.79
CA THR A 129 3.23 -9.74 13.12
C THR A 129 3.91 -10.54 14.24
N SER A 130 4.96 -11.30 13.91
CA SER A 130 5.71 -12.13 14.87
C SER A 130 6.58 -11.30 15.83
N SER A 131 7.08 -10.15 15.39
CA SER A 131 7.77 -9.14 16.20
C SER A 131 7.71 -7.77 15.53
N ASN A 132 8.09 -6.71 16.25
CA ASN A 132 8.17 -5.36 15.65
C ASN A 132 9.22 -5.29 14.54
N GLU A 133 10.33 -6.02 14.68
CA GLU A 133 11.38 -6.10 13.68
C GLU A 133 10.87 -6.77 12.40
N ALA A 134 10.13 -7.88 12.52
CA ALA A 134 9.53 -8.57 11.38
C ALA A 134 8.44 -7.70 10.71
N PHE A 135 7.65 -6.99 11.50
CA PHE A 135 6.62 -6.08 11.00
C PHE A 135 7.23 -4.94 10.17
N LEU A 136 8.30 -4.32 10.69
CA LEU A 136 8.99 -3.23 9.99
C LEU A 136 9.83 -3.72 8.80
N ALA A 137 10.33 -4.96 8.82
CA ALA A 137 10.98 -5.57 7.67
C ALA A 137 10.04 -5.76 6.47
N ASP A 138 8.73 -5.88 6.72
CA ASP A 138 7.66 -5.91 5.71
C ASP A 138 7.06 -4.51 5.44
N PHE A 139 7.69 -3.43 5.90
CA PHE A 139 7.19 -2.04 5.82
C PHE A 139 5.86 -1.80 6.56
N GLY A 140 5.51 -2.67 7.51
CA GLY A 140 4.31 -2.53 8.34
C GLY A 140 3.01 -2.59 7.54
N THR A 141 2.05 -1.74 7.88
CA THR A 141 0.78 -1.63 7.14
C THR A 141 0.81 -0.51 6.12
N ALA A 142 0.24 -0.76 4.95
CA ALA A 142 -0.03 0.28 3.97
C ALA A 142 -0.89 1.40 4.58
N ARG A 143 -0.59 2.66 4.29
CA ARG A 143 -1.34 3.84 4.73
C ARG A 143 -2.79 3.77 4.27
N ASN A 144 -3.68 4.34 5.09
CA ASN A 144 -5.06 4.60 4.72
C ASN A 144 -5.44 6.02 5.15
N CYS A 145 -6.35 6.64 4.41
CA CYS A 145 -6.74 8.02 4.64
C CYS A 145 -8.24 8.13 4.86
N ASN A 146 -8.71 9.18 5.54
CA ASN A 146 -10.14 9.46 5.63
C ASN A 146 -10.67 10.07 4.30
N ILE A 147 -11.93 10.47 4.29
CA ILE A 147 -12.57 11.07 3.10
C ILE A 147 -11.89 12.37 2.61
N HIS A 148 -11.13 13.04 3.48
CA HIS A 148 -10.40 14.27 3.18
C HIS A 148 -8.94 14.03 2.77
N ASP A 149 -8.57 12.77 2.50
CA ASP A 149 -7.21 12.36 2.18
C ASP A 149 -6.18 12.63 3.30
N VAL A 150 -6.66 12.68 4.54
CA VAL A 150 -5.81 12.79 5.73
C VAL A 150 -5.50 11.37 6.22
N GLU A 151 -4.22 11.03 6.38
CA GLU A 151 -3.83 9.75 6.94
C GLU A 151 -4.41 9.59 8.35
N VAL A 152 -4.91 8.39 8.65
CA VAL A 152 -5.34 8.00 9.99
C VAL A 152 -4.74 6.64 10.35
N PRO A 153 -4.71 6.24 11.64
CA PRO A 153 -4.24 4.91 12.03
C PRO A 153 -4.88 3.79 11.20
N THR A 154 -4.08 2.81 10.79
CA THR A 154 -4.53 1.60 10.10
C THR A 154 -5.19 0.61 11.07
N PHE A 155 -4.86 0.71 12.36
CA PHE A 155 -5.55 0.06 13.46
C PHE A 155 -5.47 0.89 14.74
N THR A 156 -6.54 0.82 15.54
CA THR A 156 -6.65 1.47 16.86
C THR A 156 -6.88 0.43 17.95
N LEU A 157 -6.96 0.86 19.19
CA LEU A 157 -7.59 0.07 20.23
C LEU A 157 -9.02 -0.33 19.82
N GLY A 158 -9.42 -1.54 20.18
CA GLY A 158 -10.77 -2.06 20.01
C GLY A 158 -11.70 -1.64 21.14
N ASP A 159 -12.68 -2.49 21.46
CA ASP A 159 -13.54 -2.29 22.61
C ASP A 159 -12.81 -2.73 23.89
N VAL A 160 -12.13 -1.79 24.54
CA VAL A 160 -11.25 -2.07 25.69
C VAL A 160 -11.97 -1.98 27.03
N THR A 161 -11.43 -2.65 28.04
CA THR A 161 -11.91 -2.65 29.43
C THR A 161 -10.73 -2.54 30.39
N LYS A 162 -11.00 -2.37 31.69
CA LYS A 162 -9.96 -2.41 32.74
C LYS A 162 -9.18 -3.73 32.81
N SER A 163 -9.73 -4.82 32.25
CA SER A 163 -9.15 -6.17 32.37
C SER A 163 -8.89 -6.83 31.02
N TRP A 164 -9.03 -6.09 29.92
CA TRP A 164 -8.71 -6.58 28.59
C TRP A 164 -8.57 -5.43 27.58
N PHE A 165 -7.62 -5.55 26.64
CA PHE A 165 -7.59 -4.73 25.44
C PHE A 165 -7.12 -5.55 24.23
N GLY A 166 -7.38 -5.02 23.04
CA GLY A 166 -6.92 -5.56 21.77
C GLY A 166 -6.97 -4.50 20.69
N TYR A 167 -6.55 -4.86 19.48
CA TYR A 167 -6.52 -3.97 18.33
C TYR A 167 -7.61 -4.32 17.32
N ASN A 168 -8.21 -3.30 16.74
CA ASN A 168 -9.12 -3.43 15.60
C ASN A 168 -8.56 -2.63 14.43
N GLY A 169 -8.54 -3.25 13.26
CA GLY A 169 -8.23 -2.53 12.03
C GLY A 169 -9.27 -1.45 11.75
N THR A 170 -8.80 -0.28 11.34
CA THR A 170 -9.66 0.84 10.95
C THR A 170 -10.50 0.44 9.74
N ARG A 171 -11.80 0.71 9.80
CA ARG A 171 -12.79 0.09 8.91
C ARG A 171 -12.87 0.80 7.55
N SER A 172 -12.91 0.02 6.48
CA SER A 172 -12.91 0.50 5.08
C SER A 172 -14.20 1.21 4.70
N ALA A 173 -14.11 2.28 3.92
CA ALA A 173 -15.27 2.95 3.31
C ALA A 173 -16.07 2.05 2.34
N CYS A 174 -15.43 1.01 1.78
CA CYS A 174 -16.11 0.01 0.95
C CYS A 174 -17.05 -0.91 1.74
N GLY A 175 -16.94 -0.90 3.08
CA GLY A 175 -17.89 -1.56 3.97
C GLY A 175 -19.16 -0.74 4.19
N ASP A 176 -19.72 -0.87 5.39
CA ASP A 176 -20.92 -0.16 5.84
C ASP A 176 -20.58 1.27 6.31
N GLU A 177 -19.30 1.58 6.47
CA GLU A 177 -18.83 2.82 7.06
C GLU A 177 -18.93 4.02 6.11
N LYS A 178 -18.88 3.79 4.79
CA LYS A 178 -18.99 4.85 3.76
C LYS A 178 -18.09 6.03 4.09
N GLU A 179 -18.61 7.26 4.13
CA GLU A 179 -17.84 8.48 4.41
C GLU A 179 -17.11 8.47 5.75
N LYS A 180 -17.57 7.67 6.71
CA LYS A 180 -16.99 7.54 8.06
C LYS A 180 -15.81 6.58 8.12
N GLY A 181 -15.66 5.76 7.08
CA GLY A 181 -14.58 4.78 6.95
C GLY A 181 -13.31 5.42 6.42
N VAL A 182 -12.35 4.55 6.08
CA VAL A 182 -11.09 4.95 5.46
C VAL A 182 -10.96 4.39 4.05
N PHE A 183 -10.23 5.15 3.25
CA PHE A 183 -9.99 5.00 1.83
C PHE A 183 -8.50 4.70 1.60
N THR A 184 -8.18 4.27 0.39
CA THR A 184 -6.81 4.38 -0.12
C THR A 184 -6.38 5.86 -0.10
N CYS A 185 -5.16 6.15 0.40
CA CYS A 185 -4.59 7.48 0.30
C CYS A 185 -4.33 7.86 -1.15
N THR A 186 -4.74 9.05 -1.58
CA THR A 186 -4.72 9.40 -3.00
C THR A 186 -3.31 9.62 -3.53
N ASP A 187 -2.34 9.92 -2.66
CA ASP A 187 -0.91 9.99 -2.98
C ASP A 187 -0.30 8.64 -3.42
N MET A 188 -1.01 7.52 -3.19
CA MET A 188 -0.71 6.21 -3.79
C MET A 188 -1.12 6.11 -5.27
N ALA A 189 -1.61 7.20 -5.87
CA ALA A 189 -1.81 7.29 -7.31
C ALA A 189 -0.47 7.34 -8.07
N PRO A 190 -0.40 6.77 -9.28
CA PRO A 190 0.85 6.58 -10.01
C PRO A 190 1.50 7.92 -10.39
N ILE A 191 2.82 7.89 -10.56
CA ILE A 191 3.63 9.06 -10.85
C ILE A 191 4.72 8.75 -11.88
N ALA A 192 4.92 9.66 -12.83
CA ALA A 192 6.04 9.58 -13.76
C ALA A 192 7.30 10.14 -13.10
N VAL A 193 8.39 9.36 -13.12
CA VAL A 193 9.73 9.82 -12.71
C VAL A 193 10.39 10.59 -13.84
N ASN A 194 10.24 10.07 -15.05
CA ASN A 194 10.63 10.70 -16.30
C ASN A 194 9.84 10.05 -17.46
N ASP A 195 10.19 10.38 -18.71
CA ASP A 195 9.51 9.86 -19.89
C ASP A 195 9.59 8.33 -20.04
N THR A 196 10.51 7.66 -19.36
CA THR A 196 10.77 6.21 -19.49
C THR A 196 10.55 5.41 -18.22
N LEU A 197 10.50 6.05 -17.04
CA LEU A 197 10.31 5.41 -15.75
C LEU A 197 9.14 6.04 -14.98
N ALA A 198 8.32 5.20 -14.36
CA ALA A 198 7.26 5.61 -13.42
C ALA A 198 7.24 4.71 -12.19
N TYR A 199 6.52 5.17 -11.15
CA TYR A 199 6.21 4.42 -9.94
C TYR A 199 4.70 4.29 -9.76
N ALA A 200 4.25 3.14 -9.22
CA ALA A 200 2.85 2.89 -8.94
C ALA A 200 2.66 1.87 -7.81
N TYR A 201 1.41 1.65 -7.43
CA TYR A 201 0.99 0.56 -6.56
C TYR A 201 0.09 -0.41 -7.33
N VAL A 202 0.08 -1.67 -6.88
CA VAL A 202 -0.70 -2.74 -7.51
C VAL A 202 -1.46 -3.58 -6.49
N ALA A 203 -2.57 -4.16 -6.94
CA ALA A 203 -3.09 -5.39 -6.36
C ALA A 203 -2.39 -6.59 -7.00
N GLY A 204 -1.71 -7.38 -6.18
CA GLY A 204 -1.05 -8.62 -6.60
C GLY A 204 -2.00 -9.82 -6.58
N THR A 205 -1.50 -10.97 -7.07
CA THR A 205 -2.14 -12.28 -6.91
C THR A 205 -2.15 -12.71 -5.44
N ALA A 206 -2.89 -13.76 -5.09
CA ALA A 206 -2.86 -14.36 -3.75
C ALA A 206 -1.47 -14.86 -3.30
N ASP A 207 -0.54 -15.06 -4.24
CA ASP A 207 0.85 -15.43 -3.97
C ASP A 207 1.78 -14.22 -3.79
N SER A 208 1.26 -13.00 -4.01
CA SER A 208 2.01 -11.75 -3.81
C SER A 208 2.10 -11.41 -2.33
N LYS A 209 3.22 -10.80 -1.93
CA LYS A 209 3.47 -10.36 -0.55
C LYS A 209 3.38 -8.83 -0.48
N CYS A 210 2.61 -8.32 0.49
CA CYS A 210 2.51 -6.89 0.77
C CYS A 210 3.89 -6.27 1.00
N GLY A 211 4.09 -5.06 0.47
CA GLY A 211 5.35 -4.31 0.63
C GLY A 211 6.48 -4.78 -0.30
N LYS A 212 6.25 -5.79 -1.15
CA LYS A 212 7.23 -6.20 -2.18
C LYS A 212 7.13 -5.33 -3.42
N CYS A 213 8.30 -5.06 -4.02
CA CYS A 213 8.40 -4.29 -5.25
C CYS A 213 8.86 -5.12 -6.44
N TYR A 214 8.36 -4.71 -7.60
CA TYR A 214 8.62 -5.38 -8.86
C TYR A 214 8.93 -4.36 -9.93
N HIS A 215 9.91 -4.67 -10.76
CA HIS A 215 10.23 -3.90 -11.95
C HIS A 215 9.51 -4.55 -13.14
N LEU A 216 8.68 -3.76 -13.82
CA LEU A 216 7.94 -4.13 -15.01
C LEU A 216 8.53 -3.43 -16.24
N GLN A 217 8.86 -4.19 -17.29
CA GLN A 217 9.28 -3.64 -18.58
C GLN A 217 8.24 -4.00 -19.65
N TYR A 218 7.60 -3.00 -20.25
CA TYR A 218 6.53 -3.22 -21.23
C TYR A 218 7.07 -3.69 -22.57
N ASP A 219 6.46 -4.72 -23.14
CA ASP A 219 6.92 -5.38 -24.37
C ASP A 219 6.23 -4.84 -25.65
N GLY A 220 5.18 -4.04 -25.48
CA GLY A 220 4.38 -3.47 -26.55
C GLY A 220 3.22 -4.35 -27.03
N HIS A 221 2.91 -5.41 -26.27
CA HIS A 221 1.82 -6.35 -26.51
C HIS A 221 0.74 -6.24 -25.41
N PHE A 222 -0.27 -7.11 -25.45
CA PHE A 222 -1.37 -7.14 -24.48
C PHE A 222 -1.93 -8.56 -24.32
N LYS A 223 -2.70 -8.79 -23.25
CA LYS A 223 -3.06 -10.16 -22.82
C LYS A 223 -3.94 -10.94 -23.83
N ASP A 224 -4.76 -10.23 -24.61
CA ASP A 224 -5.75 -10.80 -25.53
C ASP A 224 -5.30 -10.69 -27.00
N GLU A 225 -4.00 -10.61 -27.23
CA GLU A 225 -3.42 -10.57 -28.56
C GLU A 225 -3.63 -11.90 -29.30
N PHE A 226 -4.03 -11.80 -30.56
CA PHE A 226 -4.02 -12.90 -31.51
C PHE A 226 -3.94 -12.36 -32.95
N GLU A 227 -3.83 -13.24 -33.95
CA GLU A 227 -3.57 -12.86 -35.35
C GLU A 227 -4.52 -11.77 -35.90
N MET A 228 -5.80 -11.81 -35.51
CA MET A 228 -6.82 -10.84 -35.96
C MET A 228 -7.05 -9.68 -34.96
N ASN A 229 -6.30 -9.65 -33.85
CA ASN A 229 -6.34 -8.60 -32.84
C ASN A 229 -4.90 -8.21 -32.45
N PRO A 230 -4.15 -7.56 -33.37
CA PRO A 230 -2.75 -7.23 -33.15
C PRO A 230 -2.59 -6.06 -32.16
N PRO A 231 -1.39 -5.83 -31.61
CA PRO A 231 -1.16 -4.73 -30.67
C PRO A 231 -1.48 -3.36 -31.28
N LYS A 232 -2.33 -2.62 -30.55
CA LYS A 232 -2.76 -1.25 -30.89
C LYS A 232 -1.63 -0.23 -30.74
N ALA A 233 -1.84 0.98 -31.28
CA ALA A 233 -0.88 2.07 -31.19
C ALA A 233 -0.50 2.44 -29.74
N THR A 234 -1.46 2.34 -28.81
CA THR A 234 -1.26 2.56 -27.37
C THR A 234 -0.23 1.60 -26.78
N HIS A 235 -0.36 0.29 -27.02
CA HIS A 235 0.60 -0.72 -26.57
C HIS A 235 1.98 -0.50 -27.18
N LYS A 236 2.04 -0.26 -28.50
CA LYS A 236 3.32 -0.02 -29.20
C LYS A 236 4.05 1.21 -28.66
N ALA A 237 3.33 2.27 -28.29
CA ALA A 237 3.89 3.48 -27.70
C ALA A 237 4.40 3.28 -26.26
N LEU A 238 3.85 2.29 -25.53
CA LEU A 238 4.28 1.95 -24.18
C LEU A 238 5.56 1.07 -24.16
N LYS A 239 5.89 0.42 -25.27
CA LYS A 239 7.02 -0.51 -25.38
C LYS A 239 8.33 0.11 -24.88
N GLY A 240 9.04 -0.63 -24.03
CA GLY A 240 10.33 -0.27 -23.48
C GLY A 240 10.28 0.70 -22.29
N LYS A 241 9.10 1.19 -21.90
CA LYS A 241 8.95 1.91 -20.63
C LYS A 241 9.05 0.95 -19.45
N HIS A 242 9.54 1.50 -18.34
CA HIS A 242 9.77 0.81 -17.09
C HIS A 242 8.83 1.34 -16.02
N LEU A 243 8.23 0.43 -15.25
CA LEU A 243 7.37 0.77 -14.12
C LEU A 243 7.81 -0.03 -12.91
N VAL A 244 8.19 0.64 -11.83
CA VAL A 244 8.40 -0.05 -10.54
C VAL A 244 7.11 0.04 -9.75
N VAL A 245 6.60 -1.11 -9.34
CA VAL A 245 5.34 -1.21 -8.59
C VAL A 245 5.58 -1.78 -7.21
N MET A 246 4.80 -1.34 -6.22
CA MET A 246 4.74 -1.97 -4.89
C MET A 246 3.37 -2.64 -4.68
N ALA A 247 3.37 -3.87 -4.16
CA ALA A 247 2.14 -4.57 -3.78
C ALA A 247 1.53 -3.95 -2.51
N SER A 248 0.42 -3.23 -2.67
CA SER A 248 -0.38 -2.63 -1.58
C SER A 248 -1.73 -3.29 -1.38
N ASN A 249 -2.15 -4.13 -2.30
CA ASN A 249 -3.41 -4.84 -2.23
C ASN A 249 -3.26 -6.27 -2.77
N ILE A 250 -4.26 -7.12 -2.53
CA ILE A 250 -4.37 -8.46 -3.11
C ILE A 250 -5.76 -8.58 -3.74
N GLY A 251 -5.80 -8.89 -5.02
CA GLY A 251 -7.07 -9.05 -5.74
C GLY A 251 -7.48 -10.52 -5.81
N MET A 252 -8.72 -10.82 -5.43
CA MET A 252 -9.29 -12.18 -5.54
C MET A 252 -9.61 -12.56 -7.00
N ASP A 253 -9.76 -11.56 -7.86
CA ASP A 253 -10.02 -11.64 -9.29
C ASP A 253 -8.74 -11.53 -10.14
N VAL A 254 -7.59 -11.30 -9.50
CA VAL A 254 -6.29 -11.24 -10.17
C VAL A 254 -5.87 -12.66 -10.58
N ALA A 255 -5.85 -12.89 -11.89
CA ALA A 255 -5.57 -14.19 -12.46
C ALA A 255 -4.12 -14.62 -12.18
N GLY A 256 -3.96 -15.89 -11.78
CA GLY A 256 -2.66 -16.53 -11.71
C GLY A 256 -2.00 -16.66 -13.10
N GLY A 257 -0.75 -17.12 -13.10
CA GLY A 257 -0.01 -17.34 -14.35
C GLY A 257 -0.68 -18.35 -15.29
N ASN A 258 -0.47 -18.15 -16.59
CA ASN A 258 -0.83 -19.12 -17.63
C ASN A 258 0.41 -19.46 -18.48
N PRO A 259 0.36 -20.44 -19.40
CA PRO A 259 1.54 -20.84 -20.18
C PRO A 259 2.21 -19.70 -20.97
N ASP A 260 1.43 -18.71 -21.41
CA ASP A 260 1.91 -17.57 -22.20
C ASP A 260 2.34 -16.38 -21.32
N LEU A 261 1.70 -16.23 -20.15
CA LEU A 261 1.90 -15.17 -19.16
C LEU A 261 2.11 -15.78 -17.77
N PRO A 262 3.25 -16.45 -17.53
CA PRO A 262 3.48 -17.26 -16.34
C PRO A 262 3.63 -16.46 -15.04
N ALA A 263 3.84 -15.14 -15.11
CA ALA A 263 3.85 -14.29 -13.93
C ALA A 263 2.46 -13.87 -13.45
N GLY A 264 1.42 -14.10 -14.27
CA GLY A 264 0.04 -13.74 -13.94
C GLY A 264 -0.26 -12.25 -14.11
N GLN A 265 -1.31 -11.81 -13.43
CA GLN A 265 -1.85 -10.47 -13.51
C GLN A 265 -1.37 -9.60 -12.33
N PHE A 266 -1.15 -8.31 -12.59
CA PHE A 266 -1.17 -7.26 -11.56
C PHE A 266 -2.28 -6.25 -11.90
N ASP A 267 -3.02 -5.79 -10.90
CA ASP A 267 -4.02 -4.74 -11.10
C ASP A 267 -3.43 -3.40 -10.69
N LEU A 268 -3.17 -2.52 -11.66
CA LEU A 268 -2.57 -1.21 -11.38
C LEU A 268 -3.58 -0.27 -10.73
N MET A 269 -3.17 0.36 -9.63
CA MET A 269 -3.96 1.42 -9.01
C MET A 269 -3.90 2.67 -9.92
N VAL A 270 -5.00 2.96 -10.61
CA VAL A 270 -5.13 4.05 -11.57
C VAL A 270 -6.47 4.75 -11.35
N PRO A 271 -6.50 5.99 -10.83
CA PRO A 271 -7.72 6.78 -10.76
C PRO A 271 -8.42 6.85 -12.13
N GLY A 272 -9.71 6.51 -12.18
CA GLY A 272 -10.45 6.37 -13.45
C GLY A 272 -10.26 5.04 -14.17
N GLY A 273 -9.51 4.09 -13.61
CA GLY A 273 -9.32 2.72 -14.12
C GLY A 273 -10.54 1.81 -13.98
N GLY A 274 -11.55 2.24 -13.21
CA GLY A 274 -12.76 1.49 -12.90
C GLY A 274 -12.75 1.04 -11.44
N VAL A 275 -13.91 1.12 -10.79
CA VAL A 275 -14.08 0.76 -9.37
C VAL A 275 -14.20 -0.77 -9.19
N GLY A 276 -14.53 -1.50 -10.24
CA GLY A 276 -14.69 -2.95 -10.19
C GLY A 276 -15.89 -3.36 -9.34
N ALA A 277 -15.68 -4.32 -8.43
CA ALA A 277 -16.75 -4.89 -7.61
C ALA A 277 -17.16 -4.01 -6.41
N PHE A 278 -16.30 -3.09 -5.99
CA PHE A 278 -16.52 -2.21 -4.85
C PHE A 278 -16.43 -0.75 -5.29
N ASP A 279 -17.11 0.15 -4.61
CA ASP A 279 -17.09 1.57 -4.98
C ASP A 279 -17.13 2.44 -3.73
N ALA A 280 -15.96 2.83 -3.25
CA ALA A 280 -15.80 3.94 -2.31
C ALA A 280 -15.40 5.24 -3.03
N LEU A 281 -14.92 5.17 -4.28
CA LEU A 281 -14.49 6.35 -5.04
C LEU A 281 -15.65 7.33 -5.26
N SER A 282 -16.84 6.83 -5.61
CA SER A 282 -18.05 7.65 -5.77
C SER A 282 -18.41 8.38 -4.47
N THR A 283 -18.20 7.74 -3.32
CA THR A 283 -18.39 8.36 -2.00
C THR A 283 -17.30 9.41 -1.71
N GLN A 284 -16.03 9.11 -2.00
CA GLN A 284 -14.91 9.99 -1.71
C GLN A 284 -14.96 11.30 -2.51
N VAL A 285 -15.26 11.20 -3.81
CA VAL A 285 -15.26 12.36 -4.72
C VAL A 285 -16.61 13.06 -4.74
N ASN A 286 -17.71 12.33 -4.47
CA ASN A 286 -19.05 12.87 -4.28
C ASN A 286 -19.56 13.78 -5.43
N LYS A 287 -19.46 13.31 -6.68
CA LYS A 287 -19.93 14.01 -7.89
C LYS A 287 -21.45 13.94 -8.15
N GLY A 288 -22.19 13.24 -7.30
CA GLY A 288 -23.61 12.94 -7.48
C GLY A 288 -23.87 11.72 -8.38
N SER A 289 -25.10 11.23 -8.38
CA SER A 289 -25.51 9.98 -9.04
C SER A 289 -25.47 10.02 -10.57
N ASP A 290 -25.54 11.22 -11.15
CA ASP A 290 -25.66 11.41 -12.61
C ASP A 290 -24.28 11.55 -13.29
N PHE A 291 -23.20 11.56 -12.49
CA PHE A 291 -21.85 11.65 -13.03
C PHE A 291 -21.46 10.36 -13.77
N ASN A 292 -20.86 10.52 -14.95
CA ASN A 292 -20.39 9.39 -15.74
C ASN A 292 -19.01 8.92 -15.26
N TRP A 293 -19.00 7.91 -14.39
CA TRP A 293 -17.77 7.24 -13.93
C TRP A 293 -17.14 6.28 -14.95
N GLY A 294 -17.69 6.19 -16.16
CA GLY A 294 -17.31 5.20 -17.16
C GLY A 294 -17.79 3.79 -16.78
N ALA A 295 -17.12 2.77 -17.29
CA ALA A 295 -17.48 1.39 -16.99
C ALA A 295 -16.97 0.98 -15.60
N GLY A 296 -17.75 0.17 -14.87
CA GLY A 296 -17.31 -0.40 -13.59
C GLY A 296 -15.97 -1.13 -13.71
N PHE A 297 -15.77 -1.90 -14.77
CA PHE A 297 -14.49 -2.53 -15.10
C PHE A 297 -13.82 -1.83 -16.30
N GLY A 298 -12.59 -1.36 -16.10
CA GLY A 298 -11.79 -0.66 -17.11
C GLY A 298 -12.07 0.84 -17.26
N GLY A 299 -13.08 1.36 -16.54
CA GLY A 299 -13.23 2.78 -16.23
C GLY A 299 -13.41 3.68 -17.45
N PHE A 300 -12.71 4.81 -17.43
CA PHE A 300 -12.78 5.85 -18.45
C PHE A 300 -12.31 5.34 -19.82
N LEU A 301 -11.27 4.49 -19.88
CA LEU A 301 -10.81 3.96 -21.16
C LEU A 301 -11.88 3.08 -21.83
N THR A 302 -12.56 2.22 -21.07
CA THR A 302 -13.65 1.39 -21.61
C THR A 302 -14.81 2.26 -22.11
N GLU A 303 -15.10 3.38 -21.44
CA GLU A 303 -16.07 4.36 -21.91
C GLU A 303 -15.62 4.99 -23.24
N CYS A 304 -14.37 5.42 -23.32
CA CYS A 304 -13.78 6.02 -24.51
C CYS A 304 -13.73 5.04 -25.71
N GLN A 305 -13.64 3.74 -25.46
CA GLN A 305 -13.65 2.71 -26.50
C GLN A 305 -15.03 2.44 -27.12
N LYS A 306 -16.12 3.03 -26.60
CA LYS A 306 -17.44 2.94 -27.25
C LYS A 306 -17.42 3.62 -28.62
N ASN A 307 -18.19 3.09 -29.58
CA ASN A 307 -18.27 3.62 -30.94
C ASN A 307 -18.79 5.06 -31.05
N VAL A 308 -19.50 5.54 -30.03
CA VAL A 308 -19.97 6.95 -29.96
C VAL A 308 -18.85 7.92 -29.54
N ASN A 309 -17.73 7.39 -29.05
CA ASN A 309 -16.54 8.11 -28.63
C ASN A 309 -15.42 7.81 -29.64
N CYS A 310 -14.39 7.04 -29.26
CA CYS A 310 -13.27 6.70 -30.14
C CYS A 310 -13.45 5.37 -30.90
N GLY A 311 -14.37 4.49 -30.46
CA GLY A 311 -14.44 3.10 -30.94
C GLY A 311 -13.27 2.24 -30.43
N THR A 312 -13.29 0.93 -30.71
CA THR A 312 -12.24 0.00 -30.26
C THR A 312 -10.94 0.10 -31.06
N GLU A 313 -10.99 0.73 -32.23
CA GLU A 313 -9.85 0.99 -33.14
C GLU A 313 -9.49 2.49 -33.18
N GLY A 314 -9.78 3.21 -32.10
CA GLY A 314 -9.47 4.64 -31.97
C GLY A 314 -7.98 4.92 -32.02
N SER A 315 -7.62 6.16 -32.40
CA SER A 315 -6.22 6.60 -32.37
C SER A 315 -5.73 6.75 -30.92
N LEU A 316 -4.40 6.68 -30.74
CA LEU A 316 -3.75 7.01 -29.46
C LEU A 316 -4.20 8.37 -28.93
N GLU A 317 -4.15 9.41 -29.79
CA GLU A 317 -4.57 10.77 -29.44
C GLU A 317 -6.04 10.85 -29.00
N CYS A 318 -6.94 10.10 -29.66
CA CYS A 318 -8.36 10.06 -29.27
C CYS A 318 -8.53 9.48 -27.87
N TYR A 319 -7.89 8.34 -27.58
CA TYR A 319 -7.97 7.73 -26.25
C TYR A 319 -7.36 8.62 -25.18
N GLN A 320 -6.20 9.22 -25.43
CA GLN A 320 -5.57 10.13 -24.47
C GLN A 320 -6.45 11.34 -24.17
N THR A 321 -7.00 11.99 -25.21
CA THR A 321 -7.86 13.16 -25.05
C THR A 321 -9.14 12.80 -24.32
N CYS A 322 -9.85 11.75 -24.76
CA CYS A 322 -11.10 11.32 -24.15
C CYS A 322 -10.92 10.94 -22.67
N VAL A 323 -9.86 10.19 -22.33
CA VAL A 323 -9.59 9.83 -20.93
C VAL A 323 -9.28 11.08 -20.10
N LYS A 324 -8.48 12.02 -20.61
CA LYS A 324 -8.15 13.26 -19.89
C LYS A 324 -9.36 14.15 -19.66
N ASP A 325 -10.24 14.28 -20.64
CA ASP A 325 -11.51 15.03 -20.48
C ASP A 325 -12.36 14.42 -19.35
N MET A 326 -12.40 13.09 -19.25
CA MET A 326 -13.09 12.40 -18.15
C MET A 326 -12.36 12.58 -16.80
N CYS A 327 -11.02 12.56 -16.80
CA CYS A 327 -10.22 12.85 -15.61
C CYS A 327 -10.49 14.25 -15.08
N ASP A 328 -10.52 15.25 -15.95
CA ASP A 328 -10.77 16.65 -15.58
C ASP A 328 -12.18 16.81 -15.02
N ALA A 329 -13.17 16.20 -15.68
CA ALA A 329 -14.56 16.23 -15.21
C ALA A 329 -14.72 15.56 -13.83
N ALA A 330 -13.95 14.51 -13.54
CA ALA A 330 -14.03 13.75 -12.30
C ALA A 330 -13.25 14.41 -11.15
N PHE A 331 -12.05 14.93 -11.39
CA PHE A 331 -11.10 15.21 -10.32
C PHE A 331 -10.61 16.66 -10.23
N ALA A 332 -10.81 17.51 -11.25
CA ALA A 332 -10.20 18.85 -11.28
C ALA A 332 -10.67 19.80 -10.16
N ASP A 333 -11.90 19.65 -9.71
CA ASP A 333 -12.57 20.43 -8.65
C ASP A 333 -12.86 19.58 -7.40
N ALA A 334 -12.36 18.34 -7.34
CA ALA A 334 -12.63 17.40 -6.25
C ALA A 334 -11.84 17.72 -4.96
N GLY A 335 -10.83 18.59 -5.04
CA GLY A 335 -9.91 18.83 -3.93
C GLY A 335 -8.96 17.64 -3.65
N LEU A 336 -8.82 16.72 -4.62
CA LEU A 336 -8.01 15.50 -4.53
C LEU A 336 -6.99 15.48 -5.69
N PRO A 337 -5.96 16.33 -5.67
CA PRO A 337 -5.08 16.55 -6.82
C PRO A 337 -4.29 15.31 -7.26
N ASN A 338 -3.98 14.40 -6.34
CA ASN A 338 -3.28 13.16 -6.69
C ASN A 338 -4.14 12.24 -7.57
N LEU A 339 -5.47 12.25 -7.41
CA LEU A 339 -6.38 11.50 -8.29
C LEU A 339 -6.31 12.05 -9.72
N LEU A 340 -6.34 13.38 -9.88
CA LEU A 340 -6.21 14.01 -11.18
C LEU A 340 -4.86 13.66 -11.84
N ARG A 341 -3.76 13.80 -11.08
CA ARG A 341 -2.41 13.44 -11.55
C ARG A 341 -2.35 11.98 -12.02
N GLY A 342 -2.81 11.04 -11.20
CA GLY A 342 -2.79 9.62 -11.53
C GLY A 342 -3.66 9.26 -12.73
N CYS A 343 -4.81 9.93 -12.87
CA CYS A 343 -5.69 9.75 -14.02
C CYS A 343 -5.04 10.26 -15.31
N HIS A 344 -4.42 11.45 -15.28
CA HIS A 344 -3.67 11.99 -16.42
C HIS A 344 -2.43 11.15 -16.75
N TRP A 345 -1.72 10.66 -15.74
CA TRP A 345 -0.59 9.75 -15.92
C TRP A 345 -0.96 8.53 -16.77
N PHE A 346 -2.16 7.98 -16.57
CA PHE A 346 -2.62 6.83 -17.35
C PHE A 346 -2.83 7.16 -18.84
N ALA A 347 -3.37 8.34 -19.15
CA ALA A 347 -3.47 8.78 -20.53
C ALA A 347 -2.08 9.11 -21.12
N ASP A 348 -1.30 9.94 -20.43
CA ASP A 348 -0.09 10.54 -20.97
C ASP A 348 1.12 9.58 -20.92
N TRP A 349 1.49 9.12 -19.72
CA TRP A 349 2.70 8.29 -19.56
C TRP A 349 2.44 6.82 -19.92
N TYR A 350 1.28 6.30 -19.49
CA TYR A 350 0.87 4.90 -19.73
C TYR A 350 0.22 4.70 -21.11
N MET A 351 0.13 5.76 -21.93
CA MET A 351 -0.34 5.73 -23.31
C MET A 351 -1.79 5.21 -23.47
N ALA A 352 -2.62 5.29 -22.43
CA ALA A 352 -3.95 4.68 -22.39
C ALA A 352 -3.94 3.20 -22.88
N ALA A 353 -2.87 2.45 -22.54
CA ALA A 353 -2.73 1.06 -22.96
C ALA A 353 -3.76 0.16 -22.23
N ASP A 354 -4.41 -0.72 -23.00
CA ASP A 354 -5.49 -1.55 -22.49
C ASP A 354 -5.00 -2.97 -22.20
N ASN A 355 -4.75 -3.20 -20.92
CA ASN A 355 -4.23 -4.46 -20.40
C ASN A 355 -2.91 -4.94 -21.04
N PRO A 356 -1.86 -4.09 -21.08
CA PRO A 356 -0.60 -4.43 -21.72
C PRO A 356 0.12 -5.57 -20.99
N THR A 357 0.96 -6.28 -21.73
CA THR A 357 1.89 -7.28 -21.19
C THR A 357 3.24 -6.67 -20.85
N TYR A 358 3.94 -7.31 -19.93
CA TYR A 358 5.25 -6.88 -19.45
C TYR A 358 6.14 -8.07 -19.11
N TYR A 359 7.44 -7.80 -19.00
CA TYR A 359 8.41 -8.63 -18.30
C TYR A 359 8.53 -8.19 -16.84
N ILE A 360 8.78 -9.12 -15.92
CA ILE A 360 8.81 -8.83 -14.47
C ILE A 360 9.97 -9.50 -13.72
N GLU A 361 10.58 -8.74 -12.81
CA GLU A 361 11.50 -9.22 -11.77
C GLU A 361 11.19 -8.54 -10.42
N GLU A 362 11.52 -9.19 -9.30
CA GLU A 362 11.46 -8.58 -7.97
C GLU A 362 12.68 -7.66 -7.78
N VAL A 363 12.47 -6.48 -7.19
CA VAL A 363 13.52 -5.49 -6.92
C VAL A 363 13.35 -4.89 -5.53
N GLU A 364 14.41 -4.28 -5.03
CA GLU A 364 14.31 -3.45 -3.82
C GLU A 364 13.40 -2.24 -4.05
N CYS A 365 12.61 -1.89 -3.05
CA CYS A 365 11.62 -0.84 -3.15
C CYS A 365 12.26 0.56 -3.20
N PRO A 366 11.85 1.43 -4.14
CA PRO A 366 12.23 2.84 -4.12
C PRO A 366 11.73 3.50 -2.84
N GLN A 367 12.54 4.39 -2.23
CA GLN A 367 12.16 5.09 -1.00
C GLN A 367 10.85 5.88 -1.16
N TYR A 368 10.61 6.47 -2.34
CA TYR A 368 9.31 7.09 -2.68
C TYR A 368 8.13 6.15 -2.40
N LEU A 369 8.18 4.90 -2.89
CA LEU A 369 7.08 3.97 -2.66
C LEU A 369 6.98 3.53 -1.19
N ILE A 370 8.10 3.48 -0.47
CA ILE A 370 8.11 3.13 0.96
C ILE A 370 7.46 4.25 1.79
N ASP A 371 7.86 5.50 1.57
CA ASP A 371 7.38 6.65 2.36
C ASP A 371 5.87 6.86 2.15
N HIS A 372 5.38 6.68 0.93
CA HIS A 372 3.94 6.76 0.64
C HIS A 372 3.17 5.49 1.04
N TYR A 373 3.85 4.40 1.37
CA TYR A 373 3.24 3.14 1.84
C TYR A 373 3.17 3.03 3.37
N MET A 374 4.26 3.28 4.09
CA MET A 374 4.38 2.97 5.52
C MET A 374 3.50 3.87 6.37
N SER A 375 2.63 3.30 7.21
CA SER A 375 1.86 4.11 8.16
C SER A 375 2.75 4.91 9.10
N ARG A 376 2.50 6.22 9.19
CA ARG A 376 3.15 7.14 10.14
C ARG A 376 2.56 7.04 11.54
N TYR A 377 1.33 6.51 11.66
CA TYR A 377 0.66 6.28 12.95
C TYR A 377 1.01 4.94 13.56
N ASN A 378 1.01 3.87 12.76
CA ASN A 378 1.20 2.50 13.22
C ASN A 378 2.59 1.97 12.87
N THR A 379 3.62 2.53 13.50
CA THR A 379 5.05 2.19 13.29
C THR A 379 5.53 1.01 14.15
N SER A 380 4.62 0.35 14.87
CA SER A 380 4.87 -0.87 15.62
C SER A 380 3.59 -1.71 15.68
N LEU A 381 3.67 -2.94 16.18
CA LEU A 381 2.51 -3.81 16.41
C LEU A 381 1.59 -3.31 17.53
N GLU A 382 2.02 -2.31 18.29
CA GLU A 382 1.30 -1.75 19.42
C GLU A 382 1.07 -0.24 19.22
N ASN A 383 -0.12 0.21 19.62
CA ASN A 383 -0.44 1.62 19.79
C ASN A 383 -1.46 1.79 20.92
N ASN A 384 -1.81 3.03 21.20
CA ASN A 384 -2.75 3.39 22.25
C ASN A 384 -3.86 4.35 21.79
N TYR A 385 -4.05 4.50 20.48
CA TYR A 385 -5.09 5.37 19.92
C TYR A 385 -6.48 4.82 20.28
N LYS A 386 -7.36 5.69 20.78
CA LYS A 386 -8.74 5.34 21.07
C LYS A 386 -9.45 4.86 19.80
N LYS A 387 -10.41 3.96 19.98
CA LYS A 387 -11.32 3.56 18.91
C LYS A 387 -12.08 4.78 18.39
N VAL A 388 -12.03 5.00 17.09
CA VAL A 388 -12.82 6.03 16.40
C VAL A 388 -13.71 5.35 15.36
N THR A 389 -14.98 5.70 15.35
CA THR A 389 -15.99 5.14 14.42
C THR A 389 -16.39 6.11 13.31
N ASP A 390 -15.91 7.36 13.37
CA ASP A 390 -16.19 8.40 12.39
C ASP A 390 -14.94 9.21 12.08
N TRP A 391 -14.20 8.75 11.07
CA TRP A 391 -12.96 9.40 10.62
C TRP A 391 -13.21 10.60 9.72
N SER A 392 -14.44 10.83 9.27
CA SER A 392 -14.79 11.96 8.38
C SER A 392 -14.59 13.32 9.05
N THR A 393 -14.58 13.35 10.38
CA THR A 393 -14.42 14.59 11.15
C THR A 393 -12.96 14.97 11.40
N PHE A 394 -12.03 14.03 11.19
CA PHE A 394 -10.62 14.20 11.48
C PHE A 394 -9.93 15.08 10.42
N LYS A 395 -9.06 15.97 10.86
CA LYS A 395 -8.32 16.91 10.01
C LYS A 395 -6.83 16.77 10.25
N GLU A 396 -6.06 17.19 9.27
CA GLU A 396 -4.61 17.23 9.41
C GLU A 396 -4.21 18.11 10.61
N GLY A 397 -3.32 17.58 11.45
CA GLY A 397 -2.88 18.22 12.69
C GLY A 397 -3.77 17.99 13.91
N ASP A 398 -4.94 17.34 13.76
CA ASP A 398 -5.74 16.95 14.92
C ASP A 398 -4.97 15.95 15.80
N VAL A 399 -5.13 16.09 17.12
CA VAL A 399 -4.52 15.18 18.09
C VAL A 399 -5.44 13.99 18.28
N LEU A 400 -4.90 12.78 18.12
CA LEU A 400 -5.64 11.56 18.42
C LEU A 400 -5.70 11.33 19.94
N ASP A 401 -6.91 11.07 20.43
CA ASP A 401 -7.08 10.63 21.80
C ASP A 401 -6.38 9.29 22.03
N THR A 402 -5.71 9.16 23.16
CA THR A 402 -5.04 7.93 23.58
C THR A 402 -5.61 7.40 24.90
N LEU A 403 -5.48 6.09 25.13
CA LEU A 403 -5.71 5.48 26.45
C LEU A 403 -4.41 4.96 27.01
N HIS A 404 -4.21 5.07 28.32
CA HIS A 404 -3.15 4.31 28.95
C HIS A 404 -3.58 2.84 29.02
N CYS A 405 -2.74 1.93 28.50
CA CYS A 405 -2.98 0.50 28.51
C CYS A 405 -1.72 -0.24 28.97
N TRP A 406 -1.89 -1.39 29.62
CA TRP A 406 -0.82 -2.22 30.18
C TRP A 406 -1.01 -3.68 29.79
N LYS A 407 0.11 -4.42 29.66
CA LYS A 407 0.04 -5.87 29.46
C LYS A 407 -0.22 -6.61 30.77
N ALA A 408 -0.50 -7.90 30.65
CA ALA A 408 -0.68 -8.79 31.79
C ALA A 408 0.55 -8.74 32.72
N GLY A 409 0.33 -8.37 33.99
CA GLY A 409 1.39 -8.24 34.99
C GLY A 409 2.13 -6.90 35.01
N GLU A 410 1.80 -5.97 34.11
CA GLU A 410 2.34 -4.60 34.08
C GLU A 410 1.40 -3.57 34.71
N ALA A 411 0.22 -4.00 35.16
CA ALA A 411 -0.80 -3.13 35.71
C ALA A 411 -0.30 -2.39 36.98
N PRO A 412 -0.67 -1.11 37.15
CA PRO A 412 -0.47 -0.42 38.43
C PRO A 412 -1.16 -1.19 39.58
N PRO A 413 -0.53 -1.32 40.76
CA PRO A 413 -1.17 -1.97 41.89
C PRO A 413 -2.39 -1.16 42.36
N GLU A 414 -3.57 -1.78 42.45
CA GLU A 414 -4.75 -1.23 43.11
C GLU A 414 -4.84 -1.83 44.53
N ASP A 415 -4.82 -0.99 45.57
CA ASP A 415 -4.91 -1.43 46.99
C ASP A 415 -3.89 -2.53 47.39
N GLY A 416 -2.69 -2.51 46.80
CA GLY A 416 -1.64 -3.50 47.05
C GLY A 416 -1.81 -4.80 46.27
N TRP A 417 -2.83 -4.90 45.41
CA TRP A 417 -3.05 -6.01 44.49
C TRP A 417 -2.57 -5.65 43.08
N VAL A 418 -1.64 -6.45 42.53
CA VAL A 418 -1.20 -6.33 41.13
C VAL A 418 -2.20 -7.07 40.26
N ASN A 419 -2.86 -6.36 39.34
CA ASN A 419 -3.76 -7.00 38.39
C ASN A 419 -2.95 -7.85 37.39
N PRO A 420 -3.13 -9.18 37.34
CA PRO A 420 -2.39 -10.02 36.41
C PRO A 420 -2.91 -9.89 34.97
N SER A 421 -4.03 -9.21 34.73
CA SER A 421 -4.65 -9.06 33.42
C SER A 421 -4.20 -7.78 32.71
N ALA A 422 -4.08 -7.86 31.39
CA ALA A 422 -3.91 -6.68 30.53
C ALA A 422 -5.16 -5.78 30.61
N GLY A 423 -5.05 -4.48 30.37
CA GLY A 423 -6.20 -3.57 30.46
C GLY A 423 -5.87 -2.14 30.05
N CYS A 424 -6.89 -1.27 30.08
CA CYS A 424 -6.75 0.16 29.84
C CYS A 424 -7.49 1.02 30.86
N ASP A 425 -7.05 2.26 31.03
CA ASP A 425 -7.71 3.30 31.80
C ASP A 425 -8.94 3.83 31.04
N VAL A 426 -10.10 3.23 31.26
CA VAL A 426 -11.35 3.52 30.54
C VAL A 426 -12.07 4.83 30.95
N GLN A 427 -11.37 5.80 31.56
CA GLN A 427 -11.97 7.09 31.97
C GLN A 427 -12.08 8.10 30.82
#